data_AF-A0AA86QXS7-F1
#
_entry.id   AF-A0AA86QXS7-F1
#
_cell.length_a   1.000
_cell.length_b   1.000
_cell.length_c   1.000
_cell.angle_alpha   90.00
_cell.angle_beta   90.00
_cell.angle_gamma   90.00
#
_symmetry.space_group_name_H-M   'P 1'
#
loop_
_entity.id
_entity.type
_entity.pdbx_description
1 polymer ?
#
loop_
_entity_poly.entity_id
_entity_poly.type
_entity_poly.pdbx_seq_one_letter_code
_entity_poly.pdbx_strand_id
1 'polypeptide(L)'
;MSSYVQIYSAQELQPFDKSDHMYVMPYKNKQKQFGKHKHIVILKDAELFIFEKLSAPPKYQFPLDHCQAVAVSEDVIKLSAEVQYAGPLFKLTAKDQAEFLMLPDSFEKQFEWVQTLLNYSENYKIYLKHKINANTADEKPCVRVMILLPSEAEQLKLVAQQILMNLARVQHVTIDEEGVVDVYGQVISPIGVLDALECAGFQPQLLSLYNGM
;
A
#
# COMPACT_ATOMS: atom_id res chain seq x y z
N MET A 1 -25.64 -6.32 -13.41
CA MET A 1 -26.15 -6.90 -12.16
C MET A 1 -25.11 -7.90 -11.69
N SER A 2 -24.24 -7.52 -10.75
CA SER A 2 -23.29 -8.47 -10.16
C SER A 2 -24.00 -9.19 -9.02
N SER A 3 -24.31 -10.46 -9.22
CA SER A 3 -24.80 -11.33 -8.16
C SER A 3 -23.62 -11.62 -7.23
N TYR A 4 -23.51 -10.87 -6.12
CA TYR A 4 -22.59 -11.24 -5.06
C TYR A 4 -22.99 -12.64 -4.57
N VAL A 5 -22.14 -13.63 -4.86
CA VAL A 5 -22.31 -14.98 -4.33
C VAL A 5 -22.22 -14.86 -2.81
N GLN A 6 -23.28 -15.21 -2.10
CA GLN A 6 -23.31 -15.15 -0.66
C GLN A 6 -22.49 -16.32 -0.11
N ILE A 7 -21.29 -16.01 0.38
CA ILE A 7 -20.36 -17.00 0.93
C ILE A 7 -20.60 -17.12 2.43
N TYR A 8 -20.87 -18.35 2.90
CA TYR A 8 -21.21 -18.59 4.31
C TYR A 8 -20.01 -19.06 5.14
N SER A 9 -18.95 -19.53 4.48
CA SER A 9 -17.73 -20.00 5.14
C SER A 9 -16.52 -19.95 4.22
N ALA A 10 -15.32 -19.94 4.80
CA ALA A 10 -14.09 -20.05 4.04
C ALA A 10 -13.93 -21.40 3.33
N GLN A 11 -14.62 -22.46 3.77
CA GLN A 11 -14.54 -23.79 3.15
C GLN A 11 -15.14 -23.81 1.74
N GLU A 12 -16.15 -22.97 1.48
CA GLU A 12 -16.80 -22.82 0.18
C GLU A 12 -15.91 -22.16 -0.88
N LEU A 13 -14.81 -21.52 -0.46
CA LEU A 13 -13.88 -20.82 -1.34
C LEU A 13 -12.77 -21.74 -1.92
N GLN A 14 -12.70 -23.01 -1.50
CA GLN A 14 -11.60 -23.88 -1.90
C GLN A 14 -11.70 -24.32 -3.38
N PRO A 15 -10.57 -24.41 -4.09
CA PRO A 15 -9.20 -24.08 -3.66
C PRO A 15 -8.91 -22.57 -3.68
N PHE A 16 -8.15 -22.06 -2.72
CA PHE A 16 -7.76 -20.65 -2.66
C PHE A 16 -6.53 -20.33 -3.52
N ASP A 17 -6.43 -19.11 -4.06
CA ASP A 17 -5.22 -18.64 -4.75
C ASP A 17 -4.10 -18.31 -3.75
N LYS A 18 -4.47 -17.65 -2.63
CA LYS A 18 -3.57 -17.37 -1.51
C LYS A 18 -4.38 -17.26 -0.21
N SER A 19 -3.80 -17.67 0.91
CA SER A 19 -4.40 -17.46 2.23
C SER A 19 -3.34 -17.20 3.29
N ASP A 20 -3.67 -16.38 4.29
CA ASP A 20 -2.79 -16.11 5.43
C ASP A 20 -3.59 -15.62 6.65
N HIS A 21 -2.94 -15.60 7.81
CA HIS A 21 -3.47 -15.02 9.03
C HIS A 21 -2.76 -13.71 9.34
N MET A 22 -3.49 -12.60 9.38
CA MET A 22 -2.90 -11.28 9.64
C MET A 22 -3.86 -10.37 10.40
N TYR A 23 -3.34 -9.35 11.08
CA TYR A 23 -4.22 -8.35 11.66
C TYR A 23 -4.74 -7.41 10.56
N VAL A 24 -6.00 -7.05 10.66
CA VAL A 24 -6.70 -6.19 9.69
C VAL A 24 -7.46 -5.12 10.45
N MET A 25 -7.37 -3.87 9.99
CA MET A 25 -8.08 -2.74 10.57
C MET A 25 -8.55 -1.77 9.48
N PRO A 26 -9.82 -1.36 9.45
CA PRO A 26 -10.26 -0.27 8.58
C PRO A 26 -9.55 1.06 8.92
N TYR A 27 -9.05 1.75 7.90
CA TYR A 27 -8.20 2.93 7.99
C TYR A 27 -8.93 4.23 7.63
N LYS A 28 -10.11 4.47 8.22
CA LYS A 28 -10.85 5.73 8.02
C LYS A 28 -11.36 6.42 9.29
N ASN A 29 -11.30 5.73 10.44
CA ASN A 29 -12.03 6.15 11.64
C ASN A 29 -11.15 6.51 12.83
N LYS A 30 -9.88 6.92 12.62
CA LYS A 30 -8.93 7.22 13.70
C LYS A 30 -8.75 6.07 14.71
N GLN A 31 -9.15 4.84 14.35
CA GLN A 31 -8.78 3.66 15.13
C GLN A 31 -7.29 3.42 14.89
N LYS A 32 -6.53 3.41 15.99
CA LYS A 32 -5.07 3.36 15.98
C LYS A 32 -4.52 2.04 16.51
N GLN A 33 -5.39 1.06 16.73
CA GLN A 33 -5.01 -0.19 17.36
C GLN A 33 -5.67 -1.37 16.64
N PHE A 34 -4.84 -2.34 16.26
CA PHE A 34 -5.31 -3.62 15.76
C PHE A 34 -6.11 -4.35 16.84
N GLY A 35 -7.15 -5.07 16.42
CA GLY A 35 -7.85 -5.99 17.31
C GLY A 35 -6.91 -7.06 17.87
N LYS A 36 -7.30 -7.71 18.96
CA LYS A 36 -6.48 -8.76 19.63
C LYS A 36 -6.33 -10.04 18.82
N HIS A 37 -7.06 -10.18 17.71
CA HIS A 37 -7.14 -11.41 16.94
C HIS A 37 -6.77 -11.16 15.49
N LYS A 38 -6.03 -12.12 14.93
CA LYS A 38 -5.77 -12.19 13.50
C LYS A 38 -7.03 -12.58 12.76
N HIS A 39 -7.19 -12.02 11.58
CA HIS A 39 -8.20 -12.41 10.61
C HIS A 39 -7.58 -13.40 9.63
N ILE A 40 -8.43 -14.18 8.98
CA ILE A 40 -8.06 -15.09 7.91
C ILE A 40 -8.33 -14.36 6.62
N VAL A 41 -7.27 -14.06 5.88
CA VAL A 41 -7.33 -13.31 4.63
C VAL A 41 -7.14 -14.29 3.50
N ILE A 42 -8.13 -14.37 2.61
CA ILE A 42 -8.17 -15.30 1.49
C ILE A 42 -8.33 -14.51 0.19
N LEU A 43 -7.53 -14.87 -0.80
CA LEU A 43 -7.66 -14.41 -2.18
C LEU A 43 -8.21 -15.55 -3.03
N LYS A 44 -9.28 -15.27 -3.78
CA LYS A 44 -9.85 -16.19 -4.77
C LYS A 44 -10.43 -15.40 -5.93
N ASP A 45 -10.07 -15.77 -7.16
CA ASP A 45 -10.67 -15.22 -8.39
C ASP A 45 -10.65 -13.68 -8.45
N ALA A 46 -9.54 -13.07 -8.01
CA ALA A 46 -9.40 -11.61 -7.92
C ALA A 46 -10.33 -10.93 -6.89
N GLU A 47 -10.95 -11.67 -5.98
CA GLU A 47 -11.67 -11.12 -4.83
C GLU A 47 -10.93 -11.41 -3.53
N LEU A 48 -10.88 -10.42 -2.64
CA LEU A 48 -10.32 -10.56 -1.30
C LEU A 48 -11.44 -10.77 -0.29
N PHE A 49 -11.26 -11.78 0.55
CA PHE A 49 -12.17 -12.16 1.61
C PHE A 49 -11.43 -12.10 2.95
N ILE A 50 -12.04 -11.45 3.94
CA ILE A 50 -11.46 -11.29 5.28
C ILE A 50 -12.43 -11.86 6.30
N PHE A 51 -12.04 -12.96 6.95
CA PHE A 51 -12.85 -13.68 7.91
C PHE A 51 -12.34 -13.47 9.33
N GLU A 52 -13.25 -13.35 10.30
CA GLU A 52 -12.87 -13.50 11.72
C GLU A 52 -12.71 -14.97 12.12
N LYS A 53 -13.49 -15.86 11.48
CA LYS A 53 -13.50 -17.31 11.72
C LYS A 53 -13.82 -18.04 10.42
N LEU A 54 -13.23 -19.22 10.19
CA LEU A 54 -13.47 -20.02 8.98
C LEU A 54 -14.94 -20.44 8.81
N SER A 55 -15.65 -20.64 9.92
CA SER A 55 -17.04 -21.13 9.96
C SER A 55 -18.09 -20.01 9.91
N ALA A 56 -17.68 -18.79 9.58
CA ALA A 56 -18.55 -17.63 9.49
C ALA A 56 -18.42 -16.99 8.11
N PRO A 57 -19.41 -16.18 7.68
CA PRO A 57 -19.29 -15.39 6.46
C PRO A 57 -18.13 -14.39 6.58
N PRO A 58 -17.59 -13.92 5.44
CA PRO A 58 -16.54 -12.93 5.45
C PRO A 58 -17.04 -11.64 6.09
N LYS A 59 -16.21 -11.04 6.96
CA LYS A 59 -16.45 -9.73 7.55
C LYS A 59 -16.31 -8.63 6.50
N TYR A 60 -15.32 -8.78 5.63
CA TYR A 60 -15.11 -7.90 4.48
C TYR A 60 -14.92 -8.74 3.23
N GLN A 61 -15.52 -8.30 2.14
CA GLN A 61 -15.35 -8.87 0.82
C GLN A 61 -15.33 -7.74 -0.19
N PHE A 62 -14.34 -7.72 -1.06
CA PHE A 62 -14.30 -6.76 -2.16
C PHE A 62 -13.48 -7.30 -3.34
N PRO A 63 -13.85 -6.91 -4.57
CA PRO A 63 -13.05 -7.20 -5.74
C PRO A 63 -11.73 -6.43 -5.70
N LEU A 64 -10.67 -7.04 -6.24
CA LEU A 64 -9.36 -6.41 -6.40
C LEU A 64 -9.27 -5.51 -7.64
N ASP A 65 -10.36 -5.36 -8.39
CA ASP A 65 -10.40 -4.45 -9.53
C ASP A 65 -10.07 -3.03 -9.04
N HIS A 66 -9.06 -2.41 -9.65
CA HIS A 66 -8.57 -1.08 -9.26
C HIS A 66 -8.06 -0.93 -7.81
N CYS A 67 -7.87 -2.02 -7.07
CA CYS A 67 -7.30 -1.96 -5.72
C CYS A 67 -5.83 -1.51 -5.75
N GLN A 68 -5.39 -0.86 -4.67
CA GLN A 68 -4.03 -0.39 -4.47
C GLN A 68 -3.47 -0.99 -3.19
N ALA A 69 -2.26 -1.54 -3.24
CA ALA A 69 -1.57 -2.07 -2.07
C ALA A 69 -0.18 -1.44 -1.94
N VAL A 70 0.19 -1.03 -0.72
CA VAL A 70 1.41 -0.28 -0.46
C VAL A 70 2.02 -0.74 0.86
N ALA A 71 3.30 -1.13 0.85
CA ALA A 71 4.07 -1.30 2.09
C ALA A 71 4.31 0.08 2.74
N VAL A 72 3.98 0.19 4.03
CA VAL A 72 4.01 1.44 4.81
C VAL A 72 4.78 1.21 6.11
N SER A 73 5.46 2.23 6.61
CA SER A 73 6.07 2.19 7.94
C SER A 73 5.10 2.73 8.99
N GLU A 74 5.25 2.28 10.23
CA GLU A 74 4.39 2.71 11.34
C GLU A 74 4.55 4.20 11.66
N ASP A 75 5.74 4.76 11.41
CA ASP A 75 6.04 6.19 11.54
C ASP A 75 5.13 7.06 10.67
N VAL A 76 4.71 6.56 9.51
CA VAL A 76 3.84 7.27 8.56
C VAL A 76 2.38 7.24 9.03
N ILE A 77 1.97 6.19 9.74
CA ILE A 77 0.56 5.93 10.08
C ILE A 77 0.13 6.50 11.44
N LYS A 78 1.07 7.01 12.24
CA LYS A 78 0.80 7.64 13.56
C LYS A 78 -0.09 6.76 14.44
N LEU A 79 0.20 5.45 14.48
CA LEU A 79 -0.37 4.53 15.48
C LEU A 79 -0.07 5.10 16.87
N SER A 80 -1.00 4.99 17.81
CA SER A 80 -0.84 5.56 19.15
C SER A 80 0.35 4.94 19.87
N ALA A 81 1.11 5.73 20.63
CA ALA A 81 2.33 5.31 21.33
C ALA A 81 2.16 4.09 22.28
N GLU A 82 0.93 3.74 22.64
CA GLU A 82 0.59 2.53 23.41
C GLU A 82 0.76 1.23 22.60
N VAL A 83 0.90 1.34 21.28
CA VAL A 83 0.93 0.24 20.34
C VAL A 83 2.35 0.14 19.78
N GLN A 84 3.23 -0.56 20.50
CA GLN A 84 4.49 -1.04 19.95
C GLN A 84 4.24 -2.29 19.12
N TYR A 85 3.75 -2.11 17.90
CA TYR A 85 4.13 -3.04 16.84
C TYR A 85 5.36 -2.42 16.16
N ALA A 86 6.30 -3.27 15.75
CA ALA A 86 7.47 -2.92 14.93
C ALA A 86 7.42 -3.85 13.73
N GLY A 87 6.29 -3.80 13.02
CA GLY A 87 5.86 -4.89 12.16
C GLY A 87 5.76 -4.51 10.67
N PRO A 88 5.77 -5.52 9.79
CA PRO A 88 5.75 -5.32 8.35
C PRO A 88 4.34 -4.96 7.86
N LEU A 89 4.00 -3.68 7.87
CA LEU A 89 2.64 -3.17 7.64
C LEU A 89 2.37 -2.78 6.17
N PHE A 90 1.19 -3.08 5.62
CA PHE A 90 0.79 -2.54 4.32
C PHE A 90 -0.61 -1.92 4.35
N LYS A 91 -0.81 -0.84 3.60
CA LYS A 91 -2.12 -0.22 3.36
C LYS A 91 -2.72 -0.83 2.09
N LEU A 92 -4.01 -1.14 2.14
CA LEU A 92 -4.83 -1.58 1.01
C LEU A 92 -5.98 -0.60 0.82
N THR A 93 -6.10 -0.03 -0.36
CA THR A 93 -7.20 0.86 -0.76
C THR A 93 -8.02 0.17 -1.83
N ALA A 94 -9.29 -0.09 -1.52
CA ALA A 94 -10.25 -0.67 -2.45
C ALA A 94 -10.84 0.36 -3.42
N LYS A 95 -11.50 -0.11 -4.48
CA LYS A 95 -12.09 0.74 -5.53
C LYS A 95 -13.08 1.78 -5.03
N ASP A 96 -13.84 1.43 -4.00
CA ASP A 96 -14.81 2.29 -3.33
C ASP A 96 -14.16 3.25 -2.31
N GLN A 97 -12.82 3.36 -2.34
CA GLN A 97 -12.00 4.14 -1.41
C GLN A 97 -12.06 3.59 0.03
N ALA A 98 -12.51 2.35 0.27
CA ALA A 98 -12.33 1.73 1.56
C ALA A 98 -10.85 1.43 1.79
N GLU A 99 -10.30 1.91 2.90
CA GLU A 99 -8.89 1.72 3.24
C GLU A 99 -8.75 0.74 4.40
N PHE A 100 -7.74 -0.11 4.34
CA PHE A 100 -7.40 -1.11 5.35
C PHE A 100 -5.91 -1.09 5.64
N LEU A 101 -5.56 -1.24 6.91
CA LEU A 101 -4.21 -1.57 7.35
C LEU A 101 -4.13 -3.07 7.60
N MET A 102 -3.08 -3.68 7.05
CA MET A 102 -2.86 -5.12 7.03
C MET A 102 -1.48 -5.40 7.63
N LEU A 103 -1.44 -6.16 8.72
CA LEU A 103 -0.21 -6.48 9.45
C LEU A 103 0.06 -8.00 9.40
N PRO A 104 0.78 -8.47 8.37
CA PRO A 104 1.30 -9.83 8.28
C PRO A 104 2.41 -10.11 9.29
N ASP A 105 2.81 -11.39 9.37
CA ASP A 105 3.79 -11.87 10.36
C ASP A 105 5.25 -11.58 10.03
N SER A 106 5.56 -11.32 8.75
CA SER A 106 6.93 -11.07 8.31
C SER A 106 7.00 -10.12 7.10
N PHE A 107 8.17 -9.50 6.92
CA PHE A 107 8.44 -8.64 5.77
C PHE A 107 8.38 -9.43 4.45
N GLU A 108 8.74 -10.73 4.44
CA GLU A 108 8.55 -11.56 3.26
C GLU A 108 7.06 -11.70 2.92
N LYS A 109 6.21 -11.99 3.93
CA LYS A 109 4.76 -12.10 3.72
C LYS A 109 4.14 -10.79 3.26
N GLN A 110 4.52 -9.65 3.87
CA GLN A 110 4.09 -8.33 3.41
C GLN A 110 4.41 -8.10 1.94
N PHE A 111 5.64 -8.42 1.55
CA PHE A 111 6.08 -8.29 0.18
C PHE A 111 5.28 -9.19 -0.77
N GLU A 112 5.13 -10.47 -0.44
CA GLU A 112 4.35 -11.42 -1.23
C GLU A 112 2.91 -10.94 -1.40
N TRP A 113 2.26 -10.48 -0.33
CA TRP A 113 0.89 -10.00 -0.38
C TRP A 113 0.74 -8.73 -1.21
N VAL A 114 1.59 -7.72 -1.02
CA VAL A 114 1.58 -6.51 -1.85
C VAL A 114 1.77 -6.88 -3.31
N GLN A 115 2.77 -7.69 -3.65
CA GLN A 115 3.02 -8.13 -5.02
C GLN A 115 1.83 -8.92 -5.60
N THR A 116 1.23 -9.82 -4.81
CA THR A 116 0.08 -10.62 -5.24
C THR A 116 -1.12 -9.71 -5.53
N LEU A 117 -1.50 -8.84 -4.60
CA LEU A 117 -2.64 -7.93 -4.75
C LEU A 117 -2.47 -7.02 -5.99
N LEU A 118 -1.27 -6.50 -6.17
CA LEU A 118 -0.92 -5.69 -7.32
C LEU A 118 -1.03 -6.50 -8.64
N ASN A 119 -0.62 -7.77 -8.67
CA ASN A 119 -0.78 -8.62 -9.86
C ASN A 119 -2.25 -8.88 -10.26
N TYR A 120 -3.21 -8.72 -9.36
CA TYR A 120 -4.64 -8.83 -9.68
C TYR A 120 -5.28 -7.48 -10.03
N SER A 121 -4.69 -6.36 -9.60
CA SER A 121 -5.19 -5.02 -9.90
C SER A 121 -4.92 -4.61 -11.36
N GLU A 122 -5.98 -4.37 -12.13
CA GLU A 122 -5.86 -3.86 -13.52
C GLU A 122 -5.14 -2.52 -13.59
N ASN A 123 -5.33 -1.64 -12.58
CA ASN A 123 -4.59 -0.39 -12.48
C ASN A 123 -3.09 -0.60 -12.41
N TYR A 124 -2.65 -1.63 -11.67
CA TYR A 124 -1.24 -1.99 -11.60
C TYR A 124 -0.76 -2.64 -12.90
N LYS A 125 -1.55 -3.47 -13.59
CA LYS A 125 -1.15 -4.04 -14.90
C LYS A 125 -0.98 -2.99 -16.00
N ILE A 126 -1.85 -1.98 -16.03
CA ILE A 126 -1.70 -0.81 -16.91
C ILE A 126 -0.45 -0.03 -16.51
N TYR A 127 -0.23 0.18 -15.21
CA TYR A 127 0.96 0.87 -14.69
C TYR A 127 2.29 0.13 -14.98
N LEU A 128 2.33 -1.20 -14.78
CA LEU A 128 3.46 -2.09 -15.08
C LEU A 128 3.87 -2.04 -16.54
N LYS A 129 2.88 -2.08 -17.46
CA LYS A 129 3.11 -1.95 -18.91
C LYS A 129 3.81 -0.65 -19.28
N HIS A 130 3.67 0.38 -18.45
CA HIS A 130 4.25 1.68 -18.73
C HIS A 130 5.58 1.94 -18.02
N LYS A 131 5.90 1.33 -16.86
CA LYS A 131 7.03 1.84 -16.04
C LYS A 131 7.88 0.89 -15.17
N ILE A 132 7.72 -0.44 -15.21
CA ILE A 132 8.72 -1.30 -14.53
C ILE A 132 9.87 -1.64 -15.48
N ASN A 133 10.94 -0.85 -15.39
CA ASN A 133 12.27 -1.32 -15.76
C ASN A 133 12.72 -2.33 -14.69
N ALA A 134 12.41 -3.61 -14.90
CA ALA A 134 12.89 -4.71 -14.04
C ALA A 134 14.40 -4.96 -14.20
N ASN A 135 15.04 -4.28 -15.14
CA ASN A 135 16.48 -4.19 -15.28
C ASN A 135 16.88 -2.73 -15.13
N THR A 136 17.67 -2.43 -14.11
CA THR A 136 18.84 -1.55 -14.26
C THR A 136 19.57 -1.54 -12.92
N ALA A 137 20.85 -1.90 -12.95
CA ALA A 137 21.80 -1.43 -11.97
C ALA A 137 21.59 0.08 -11.78
N ASP A 138 21.35 0.54 -10.55
CA ASP A 138 21.43 1.89 -9.93
C ASP A 138 21.29 3.19 -10.77
N GLU A 139 20.96 3.17 -12.05
CA GLU A 139 21.08 4.32 -12.95
C GLU A 139 19.75 5.06 -13.18
N LYS A 140 18.60 4.49 -12.81
CA LYS A 140 17.29 5.10 -13.07
C LYS A 140 16.32 5.00 -11.88
N PRO A 141 15.58 6.08 -11.56
CA PRO A 141 14.58 6.05 -10.50
C PRO A 141 13.42 5.14 -10.89
N CYS A 142 12.91 4.36 -9.93
CA CYS A 142 11.78 3.45 -10.13
C CYS A 142 10.43 4.15 -9.92
N VAL A 143 10.42 5.27 -9.18
CA VAL A 143 9.26 6.16 -9.03
C VAL A 143 9.72 7.61 -9.15
N ARG A 144 8.99 8.43 -9.91
CA ARG A 144 9.18 9.89 -9.96
C ARG A 144 7.89 10.58 -9.55
N VAL A 145 7.96 11.53 -8.62
CA VAL A 145 6.82 12.31 -8.11
C VAL A 145 7.18 13.78 -8.12
N MET A 146 6.30 14.65 -8.59
CA MET A 146 6.48 16.09 -8.47
C MET A 146 5.73 16.59 -7.25
N ILE A 147 6.45 17.27 -6.36
CA ILE A 147 5.90 18.05 -5.26
C ILE A 147 5.91 19.51 -5.71
N LEU A 148 4.75 20.11 -5.90
CA LEU A 148 4.61 21.54 -6.18
C LEU A 148 4.98 22.32 -4.92
N LEU A 149 6.26 22.65 -4.79
CA LEU A 149 6.81 23.43 -3.70
C LEU A 149 6.70 24.92 -4.01
N PRO A 150 6.39 25.78 -3.03
CA PRO A 150 6.74 27.19 -3.12
C PRO A 150 8.25 27.30 -3.32
N SER A 151 8.72 28.24 -4.14
CA SER A 151 10.10 28.39 -4.63
C SER A 151 11.20 28.54 -3.56
N GLU A 152 10.88 28.47 -2.27
CA GLU A 152 11.79 28.69 -1.14
C GLU A 152 11.63 27.65 0.00
N ALA A 153 10.92 26.55 -0.21
CA ALA A 153 10.60 25.61 0.87
C ALA A 153 11.65 24.51 1.09
N GLU A 154 12.89 24.89 1.38
CA GLU A 154 14.00 23.93 1.59
C GLU A 154 13.79 23.00 2.78
N GLN A 155 13.03 23.46 3.77
CA GLN A 155 12.60 22.63 4.90
C GLN A 155 11.59 21.55 4.47
N LEU A 156 10.74 21.82 3.47
CA LEU A 156 9.80 20.82 2.95
C LEU A 156 10.53 19.74 2.15
N LYS A 157 11.59 20.08 1.40
CA LYS A 157 12.43 19.09 0.70
C LYS A 157 13.06 18.11 1.69
N LEU A 158 13.64 18.61 2.78
CA LEU A 158 14.25 17.77 3.82
C LEU A 158 13.23 16.82 4.46
N VAL A 159 12.03 17.32 4.77
CA VAL A 159 10.95 16.50 5.33
C VAL A 159 10.49 15.43 4.35
N ALA A 160 10.28 15.78 3.07
CA ALA A 160 9.92 14.82 2.03
C ALA A 160 10.98 13.73 1.88
N GLN A 161 12.26 14.13 1.79
CA GLN A 161 13.37 13.19 1.63
C GLN A 161 13.44 12.22 2.81
N GLN A 162 13.34 12.71 4.04
CA GLN A 162 13.42 11.86 5.24
C GLN A 162 12.27 10.85 5.29
N ILE A 163 11.06 11.27 4.92
CA ILE A 163 9.87 10.40 4.95
C ILE A 163 9.94 9.33 3.87
N LEU A 164 10.39 9.69 2.68
CA LEU A 164 10.56 8.74 1.58
C LEU A 164 11.71 7.76 1.83
N MET A 165 12.80 8.21 2.46
CA MET A 165 13.87 7.30 2.91
C MET A 165 13.42 6.30 3.98
N ASN A 166 12.34 6.59 4.71
CA ASN A 166 11.73 5.68 5.69
C ASN A 166 10.75 4.67 5.05
N LEU A 167 10.46 4.79 3.75
CA LEU A 167 9.67 3.78 3.05
C LEU A 167 10.49 2.51 2.85
N ALA A 168 9.83 1.36 3.04
CA ALA A 168 10.47 0.07 2.89
C ALA A 168 11.10 -0.08 1.49
N ARG A 169 12.36 -0.52 1.45
CA ARG A 169 13.12 -0.80 0.22
C ARG A 169 13.44 0.42 -0.65
N VAL A 170 13.21 1.64 -0.14
CA VAL A 170 13.87 2.83 -0.67
C VAL A 170 15.33 2.79 -0.29
N GLN A 171 16.19 2.94 -1.29
CA GLN A 171 17.64 2.96 -1.14
C GLN A 171 18.18 4.38 -1.24
N HIS A 172 17.56 5.19 -2.09
CA HIS A 172 18.01 6.55 -2.35
C HIS A 172 16.82 7.43 -2.81
N VAL A 173 16.88 8.71 -2.47
CA VAL A 173 15.92 9.73 -2.88
C VAL A 173 16.69 11.00 -3.23
N THR A 174 16.45 11.53 -4.43
CA THR A 174 16.88 12.87 -4.83
C THR A 174 15.66 13.77 -5.04
N ILE A 175 15.80 15.05 -4.71
CA ILE A 175 14.78 16.07 -4.95
C ILE A 175 15.47 17.23 -5.64
N ASP A 176 15.01 17.60 -6.84
CA ASP A 176 15.59 18.70 -7.59
C ASP A 176 14.99 20.07 -7.19
N GLU A 177 15.46 21.12 -7.86
CA GLU A 177 15.04 22.50 -7.59
C GLU A 177 13.58 22.75 -7.97
N GLU A 178 13.02 21.99 -8.90
CA GLU A 178 11.63 22.07 -9.35
C GLU A 178 10.68 21.25 -8.44
N GLY A 179 11.22 20.50 -7.47
CA GLY A 179 10.46 19.64 -6.58
C GLY A 179 10.14 18.28 -7.20
N VAL A 180 10.84 17.88 -8.27
CA VAL A 180 10.77 16.52 -8.78
C VAL A 180 11.58 15.62 -7.86
N VAL A 181 10.91 14.61 -7.35
CA VAL A 181 11.42 13.61 -6.43
C VAL A 181 11.63 12.31 -7.18
N ASP A 182 12.89 11.89 -7.23
CA ASP A 182 13.34 10.64 -7.83
C ASP A 182 13.61 9.65 -6.72
N VAL A 183 12.82 8.58 -6.67
CA VAL A 183 12.90 7.53 -5.67
C VAL A 183 13.50 6.28 -6.30
N TYR A 184 14.55 5.76 -5.67
CA TYR A 184 15.30 4.59 -6.08
C TYR A 184 15.12 3.47 -5.08
N GLY A 185 15.00 2.24 -5.59
CA GLY A 185 14.89 1.05 -4.79
C GLY A 185 14.03 -0.02 -5.45
N GLN A 186 13.61 -1.01 -4.68
CA GLN A 186 12.98 -2.21 -5.22
C GLN A 186 11.52 -2.32 -4.82
N VAL A 187 10.65 -2.43 -5.83
CA VAL A 187 9.21 -2.68 -5.66
C VAL A 187 8.54 -1.58 -4.83
N ILE A 188 8.87 -0.33 -5.17
CA ILE A 188 8.29 0.86 -4.55
C ILE A 188 7.04 1.26 -5.33
N SER A 189 5.93 1.44 -4.61
CA SER A 189 4.67 1.88 -5.19
C SER A 189 4.62 3.41 -5.28
N PRO A 190 4.34 4.00 -6.45
CA PRO A 190 4.17 5.45 -6.58
C PRO A 190 3.03 6.01 -5.73
N ILE A 191 1.95 5.25 -5.59
CA ILE A 191 0.85 5.60 -4.69
C ILE A 191 1.34 5.62 -3.25
N GLY A 192 2.24 4.70 -2.88
CA GLY A 192 2.84 4.71 -1.55
C GLY A 192 3.74 5.89 -1.28
N VAL A 193 4.46 6.35 -2.30
CA VAL A 193 5.23 7.60 -2.24
C VAL A 193 4.29 8.79 -2.04
N LEU A 194 3.18 8.87 -2.80
CA LEU A 194 2.17 9.93 -2.65
C LEU A 194 1.51 9.89 -1.26
N ASP A 195 1.02 8.74 -0.82
CA ASP A 195 0.39 8.53 0.49
C ASP A 195 1.31 8.93 1.64
N ALA A 196 2.60 8.58 1.55
CA ALA A 196 3.58 8.92 2.58
C ALA A 196 3.78 10.44 2.68
N LEU A 197 3.82 11.13 1.55
CA LEU A 197 3.88 12.58 1.49
C LEU A 197 2.57 13.21 2.00
N GLU A 198 1.40 12.67 1.66
CA GLU A 198 0.13 13.16 2.21
C GLU A 198 0.07 13.01 3.74
N CYS A 199 0.51 11.86 4.26
CA CYS A 199 0.60 11.61 5.71
C CYS A 199 1.57 12.56 6.43
N ALA A 200 2.59 13.03 5.72
CA ALA A 200 3.54 14.04 6.17
C ALA A 200 2.97 15.46 6.21
N GLY A 201 1.78 15.68 5.65
CA GLY A 201 1.11 16.97 5.60
C GLY A 201 1.23 17.69 4.25
N PHE A 202 1.78 17.06 3.21
CA PHE A 202 1.70 17.59 1.86
C PHE A 202 0.24 17.52 1.36
N GLN A 203 -0.23 18.58 0.71
CA GLN A 203 -1.60 18.60 0.19
C GLN A 203 -1.67 17.71 -1.08
N PRO A 204 -2.68 16.82 -1.21
CA PRO A 204 -2.80 15.90 -2.35
C PRO A 204 -2.75 16.61 -3.71
N GLN A 205 -3.39 17.78 -3.82
CA GLN A 205 -3.41 18.61 -5.03
C GLN A 205 -2.04 19.18 -5.46
N LEU A 206 -1.04 19.11 -4.57
CA LEU A 206 0.35 19.54 -4.83
C LEU A 206 1.25 18.35 -5.17
N LEU A 207 0.72 17.13 -5.17
CA LEU A 207 1.46 15.91 -5.43
C LEU A 207 0.98 15.30 -6.74
N SER A 208 1.91 14.96 -7.62
CA SER A 208 1.56 14.29 -8.87
C SER A 208 2.64 13.31 -9.29
N LEU A 209 2.24 12.22 -9.95
CA LEU A 209 3.22 11.33 -10.56
C LEU A 209 3.91 12.05 -11.71
N TYR A 210 5.23 12.12 -11.65
CA TYR A 210 6.01 12.80 -12.68
C TYR A 210 6.30 11.83 -13.83
N ASN A 211 5.55 12.00 -14.91
CA ASN A 211 5.81 11.34 -16.17
C ASN A 211 6.64 12.27 -17.06
N GLY A 212 7.88 12.56 -16.65
CA GLY A 212 8.80 13.32 -17.50
C GLY A 212 8.81 12.74 -18.92
N MET A 213 8.51 13.58 -19.91
CA MET A 213 8.81 13.32 -21.31
C MET A 213 10.31 13.54 -21.55
#